data_AF-A0A9W6JPK4-F1
#
_entry.id   AF-A0A9W6JPK4-F1
#
_cell.length_a   1.000
_cell.length_b   1.000
_cell.length_c   1.000
_cell.angle_alpha   90.00
_cell.angle_beta   90.00
_cell.angle_gamma   90.00
#
_symmetry.space_group_name_H-M   'P 1'
#
loop_
_entity.id
_entity.type
_entity.pdbx_description
1 polymer ?
#
loop_
_entity_poly.entity_id
_entity_poly.type
_entity_poly.pdbx_seq_one_letter_code
_entity_poly.pdbx_strand_id
1 'polypeptide(L)'
;MSESPHLGLGYLAPAQAQKHVTVNEAFRRLDALVQLGVVDRDRTAPPAGPGEGDRHLVAPGATGAWAGQDGRIAAFLDGVWEFIAPKPGWLAYVEAEGVLLAYVGGVWVGALGALASLDGLARLGVNAEADDDNRLAVASAAALFTHAGADVRLKLNKALAADVASLLLQTGYGGRAELGLIGSDAFALKVSPDGASWSVALEAEPGTGAVSFPRSPQRAQADVFTADGVWTKPDWAGRVVVTLVGGGGGGGGAASGNTGFPRAGGAGGGAGAVVTETFLGEEITAACSVVVGLGGAGGAGVAVGVTAGGGSGVAGAASAFLLNGSGPEAQALVAPGGGLGGGGGTTTSTAGTGGSGLSGPSNAGGPGSSGAAGIAAVSTAMPVGPGGGGGGAGLSTATTSGGFGGGAGGAGYAVGGTARQATGGAAAAAGGAGGHGGDRAFARGMGGGGGGGGSHAVTAGGHGGDGGAPGGGGGGGGAGRTTGGSGSGGRGGDGICVILSYAM
;
A
#
# COMPACT_ATOMS: atom_id res chain seq x y z
N MET A 1 -65.42 25.13 -60.66
CA MET A 1 -64.79 25.81 -59.50
C MET A 1 -64.02 27.02 -60.01
N SER A 2 -63.95 28.11 -59.24
CA SER A 2 -63.13 29.30 -59.57
C SER A 2 -61.74 29.27 -58.97
N GLU A 3 -61.49 28.35 -58.03
CA GLU A 3 -60.25 28.19 -57.30
C GLU A 3 -59.90 26.71 -57.16
N SER A 4 -58.64 26.42 -56.86
CA SER A 4 -58.15 25.07 -56.59
C SER A 4 -58.44 24.59 -55.16
N PRO A 5 -58.61 23.27 -54.93
CA PRO A 5 -59.13 22.74 -53.67
C PRO A 5 -58.19 22.87 -52.45
N HIS A 6 -56.86 22.82 -52.62
CA HIS A 6 -55.93 22.80 -51.47
C HIS A 6 -55.36 24.16 -51.11
N LEU A 7 -54.99 24.95 -52.13
CA LEU A 7 -54.24 26.20 -51.99
C LEU A 7 -55.09 27.42 -52.35
N GLY A 8 -56.31 27.25 -52.85
CA GLY A 8 -57.18 28.35 -53.25
C GLY A 8 -56.64 29.16 -54.44
N LEU A 9 -55.93 28.52 -55.38
CA LEU A 9 -55.37 29.19 -56.54
C LEU A 9 -56.49 29.59 -57.50
N GLY A 10 -56.64 30.90 -57.73
CA GLY A 10 -57.62 31.44 -58.68
C GLY A 10 -57.36 30.94 -60.11
N TYR A 11 -58.38 30.33 -60.72
CA TYR A 11 -58.32 29.90 -62.10
C TYR A 11 -58.53 31.08 -63.06
N LEU A 12 -57.80 31.07 -64.17
CA LEU A 12 -57.95 32.06 -65.23
C LEU A 12 -59.32 31.89 -65.90
N ALA A 13 -60.03 33.00 -66.07
CA ALA A 13 -61.33 33.01 -66.73
C ALA A 13 -61.25 32.55 -68.20
N PRO A 14 -62.31 31.90 -68.73
CA PRO A 14 -62.39 31.51 -70.14
C PRO A 14 -62.24 32.68 -71.14
N ALA A 15 -62.07 32.36 -72.43
CA ALA A 15 -61.97 33.31 -73.56
C ALA A 15 -60.69 34.18 -73.65
N GLN A 16 -59.65 33.89 -72.85
CA GLN A 16 -58.32 34.51 -72.95
C GLN A 16 -57.39 33.78 -73.94
N ALA A 17 -57.77 33.70 -75.23
CA ALA A 17 -57.00 33.00 -76.28
C ALA A 17 -56.58 31.55 -75.90
N GLN A 18 -57.48 30.80 -75.26
CA GLN A 18 -57.27 29.43 -74.77
C GLN A 18 -56.14 29.21 -73.74
N LYS A 19 -55.45 30.26 -73.29
CA LYS A 19 -54.40 30.16 -72.25
C LYS A 19 -54.92 29.59 -70.92
N HIS A 20 -56.19 29.82 -70.61
CA HIS A 20 -56.85 29.30 -69.41
C HIS A 20 -56.84 27.78 -69.33
N VAL A 21 -56.80 27.06 -70.45
CA VAL A 21 -56.75 25.59 -70.45
C VAL A 21 -55.42 25.12 -69.85
N THR A 22 -54.31 25.50 -70.48
CA THR A 22 -52.97 25.06 -70.09
C THR A 22 -52.51 25.63 -68.74
N VAL A 23 -52.91 26.87 -68.41
CA VAL A 23 -52.53 27.49 -67.13
C VAL A 23 -53.30 26.87 -65.98
N ASN A 24 -54.61 26.66 -66.11
CA ASN A 24 -55.39 26.07 -65.03
C ASN A 24 -55.04 24.59 -64.83
N GLU A 25 -54.67 23.86 -65.89
CA GLU A 25 -54.11 22.50 -65.77
C GLU A 25 -52.82 22.51 -64.94
N ALA A 26 -51.91 23.45 -65.21
CA ALA A 26 -50.71 23.61 -64.39
C ALA A 26 -51.04 23.97 -62.93
N PHE A 27 -52.03 24.84 -62.68
CA PHE A 27 -52.46 25.19 -61.33
C PHE A 27 -53.06 24.02 -60.56
N ARG A 28 -53.90 23.20 -61.20
CA ARG A 28 -54.43 21.97 -60.58
C ARG A 28 -53.31 21.01 -60.18
N ARG A 29 -52.34 20.81 -61.06
CA ARG A 29 -51.22 19.92 -60.79
C ARG A 29 -50.29 20.46 -59.69
N LEU A 30 -50.09 21.78 -59.64
CA LEU A 30 -49.36 22.43 -58.56
C LEU A 30 -50.12 22.32 -57.23
N ASP A 31 -51.42 22.55 -57.24
CA ASP A 31 -52.30 22.44 -56.07
C ASP A 31 -52.27 21.03 -55.47
N ALA A 32 -52.24 20.00 -56.32
CA ALA A 32 -52.15 18.62 -55.86
C ALA A 32 -50.79 18.26 -55.23
N LEU A 33 -49.69 18.89 -55.66
CA LEU A 33 -48.32 18.50 -55.28
C LEU A 33 -47.65 19.37 -54.22
N VAL A 34 -47.99 20.66 -54.16
CA VAL A 34 -47.43 21.57 -53.16
C VAL A 34 -48.10 21.26 -51.82
N GLN A 35 -47.29 21.14 -50.75
CA GLN A 35 -47.76 20.66 -49.44
C GLN A 35 -48.51 19.32 -49.59
N LEU A 36 -47.87 18.34 -50.23
CA LEU A 36 -48.49 17.05 -50.56
C LEU A 36 -48.96 16.32 -49.29
N GLY A 37 -50.27 16.36 -49.06
CA GLY A 37 -50.99 15.55 -48.08
C GLY A 37 -51.75 14.47 -48.84
N VAL A 38 -51.64 13.23 -48.40
CA VAL A 38 -52.40 12.10 -48.95
C VAL A 38 -53.23 11.48 -47.84
N VAL A 39 -54.44 11.07 -48.16
CA VAL A 39 -55.36 10.45 -47.21
C VAL A 39 -54.77 9.13 -46.70
N ASP A 40 -54.27 8.30 -47.61
CA ASP A 40 -53.70 6.98 -47.32
C ASP A 40 -52.67 6.56 -48.38
N ARG A 41 -52.00 5.43 -48.11
CA ARG A 41 -50.95 4.86 -48.99
C ARG A 41 -51.05 3.35 -49.24
N ASP A 42 -52.04 2.69 -48.65
CA ASP A 42 -52.21 1.24 -48.63
C ASP A 42 -53.40 0.78 -49.50
N ARG A 43 -54.11 1.73 -50.13
CA ARG A 43 -55.27 1.44 -50.97
C ARG A 43 -54.87 1.06 -52.41
N THR A 44 -55.48 0.00 -52.93
CA THR A 44 -55.25 -0.53 -54.29
C THR A 44 -56.39 -0.24 -55.28
N ALA A 45 -57.49 0.38 -54.85
CA ALA A 45 -58.62 0.73 -55.72
C ALA A 45 -59.16 2.13 -55.37
N PRO A 46 -59.70 2.92 -56.31
CA PRO A 46 -60.28 4.22 -55.98
C PRO A 46 -61.42 4.10 -54.95
N PRO A 47 -61.58 5.07 -54.02
CA PRO A 47 -62.78 5.20 -53.20
C PRO A 47 -64.07 5.20 -54.03
N ALA A 48 -65.16 4.69 -53.47
CA ALA A 48 -66.45 4.64 -54.16
C ALA A 48 -67.09 6.05 -54.36
N GLY A 49 -66.67 7.03 -53.57
CA GLY A 49 -67.10 8.43 -53.67
C GLY A 49 -65.96 9.36 -53.32
N PRO A 50 -64.97 9.54 -54.22
CA PRO A 50 -63.85 10.43 -53.95
C PRO A 50 -64.31 11.88 -53.89
N GLY A 51 -63.83 12.60 -52.89
CA GLY A 51 -63.97 14.05 -52.79
C GLY A 51 -63.07 14.74 -53.80
N GLU A 52 -63.53 15.89 -54.32
CA GLU A 52 -62.69 16.75 -55.14
C GLU A 52 -61.47 17.22 -54.32
N GLY A 53 -60.28 17.01 -54.87
CA GLY A 53 -59.01 17.24 -54.18
C GLY A 53 -58.46 16.03 -53.44
N ASP A 54 -59.18 14.91 -53.32
CA ASP A 54 -58.64 13.72 -52.65
C ASP A 54 -57.33 13.26 -53.30
N ARG A 55 -56.32 13.00 -52.46
CA ARG A 55 -55.01 12.52 -52.88
C ARG A 55 -54.65 11.22 -52.17
N HIS A 56 -54.19 10.23 -52.90
CA HIS A 56 -53.77 8.93 -52.37
C HIS A 56 -52.42 8.52 -52.95
N LEU A 57 -51.62 7.78 -52.18
CA LEU A 57 -50.53 7.00 -52.74
C LEU A 57 -51.07 5.62 -53.13
N VAL A 58 -51.02 5.31 -54.42
CA VAL A 58 -51.56 4.05 -54.94
C VAL A 58 -50.68 2.89 -54.48
N ALA A 59 -51.25 1.96 -53.72
CA ALA A 59 -50.54 0.78 -53.26
C ALA A 59 -50.29 -0.23 -54.40
N PRO A 60 -49.26 -1.09 -54.28
CA PRO A 60 -49.00 -2.15 -55.25
C PRO A 60 -50.19 -3.10 -55.42
N GLY A 61 -50.47 -3.50 -56.66
CA GLY A 61 -51.64 -4.30 -57.03
C GLY A 61 -52.85 -3.44 -57.38
N ALA A 62 -52.64 -2.25 -57.96
CA ALA A 62 -53.70 -1.31 -58.27
C ALA A 62 -54.75 -1.88 -59.24
N THR A 63 -56.03 -1.59 -58.99
CA THR A 63 -57.20 -2.11 -59.71
C THR A 63 -58.18 -1.00 -60.07
N GLY A 64 -59.19 -1.32 -60.88
CA GLY A 64 -60.22 -0.35 -61.31
C GLY A 64 -59.59 0.81 -62.08
N ALA A 65 -60.02 2.04 -61.78
CA ALA A 65 -59.48 3.24 -62.43
C ALA A 65 -57.98 3.49 -62.13
N TRP A 66 -57.43 2.82 -61.11
CA TRP A 66 -56.03 2.96 -60.70
C TRP A 66 -55.12 1.88 -61.33
N ALA A 67 -55.66 0.95 -62.12
CA ALA A 67 -54.89 -0.15 -62.70
C ALA A 67 -53.64 0.33 -63.47
N GLY A 68 -52.47 -0.21 -63.12
CA GLY A 68 -51.17 0.15 -63.72
C GLY A 68 -50.56 1.46 -63.20
N GLN A 69 -51.13 2.06 -62.15
CA GLN A 69 -50.65 3.32 -61.55
C GLN A 69 -50.00 3.11 -60.16
N ASP A 70 -49.51 1.90 -59.88
CA ASP A 70 -48.84 1.53 -58.64
C ASP A 70 -47.73 2.53 -58.26
N GLY A 71 -47.70 2.96 -57.00
CA GLY A 71 -46.70 3.88 -56.45
C GLY A 71 -46.85 5.34 -56.88
N ARG A 72 -47.84 5.67 -57.71
CA ARG A 72 -48.13 7.06 -58.10
C ARG A 72 -49.02 7.76 -57.07
N ILE A 73 -49.01 9.08 -57.13
CA ILE A 73 -49.99 9.91 -56.43
C ILE A 73 -51.23 9.98 -57.32
N ALA A 74 -52.36 9.48 -56.84
CA ALA A 74 -53.66 9.65 -57.47
C ALA A 74 -54.35 10.87 -56.87
N ALA A 75 -54.64 11.88 -57.67
CA ALA A 75 -55.36 13.09 -57.28
C ALA A 75 -56.70 13.15 -58.00
N PHE A 76 -57.81 13.31 -57.27
CA PHE A 76 -59.14 13.43 -57.86
C PHE A 76 -59.43 14.90 -58.18
N LEU A 77 -59.39 15.26 -59.47
CA LEU A 77 -59.45 16.63 -59.95
C LEU A 77 -60.46 16.75 -61.10
N ASP A 78 -61.37 17.72 -61.02
CA ASP A 78 -62.48 17.93 -61.96
C ASP A 78 -63.24 16.63 -62.30
N GLY A 79 -63.46 15.79 -61.27
CA GLY A 79 -64.19 14.53 -61.42
C GLY A 79 -63.43 13.37 -62.08
N VAL A 80 -62.12 13.52 -62.33
CA VAL A 80 -61.27 12.46 -62.89
C VAL A 80 -60.02 12.23 -62.03
N TRP A 81 -59.46 11.02 -62.10
CA TRP A 81 -58.18 10.72 -61.44
C TRP A 81 -56.99 11.15 -62.32
N GLU A 82 -56.18 12.05 -61.80
CA GLU A 82 -54.86 12.37 -62.36
C GLU A 82 -53.79 11.59 -61.60
N PHE A 83 -52.86 10.95 -62.32
CA PHE A 83 -51.78 10.16 -61.73
C PHE A 83 -50.42 10.82 -61.94
N ILE A 84 -49.76 11.12 -60.83
CA ILE A 84 -48.49 11.83 -60.83
C ILE A 84 -47.39 10.90 -60.30
N ALA A 85 -46.37 10.67 -61.12
CA ALA A 85 -45.21 9.89 -60.71
C ALA A 85 -44.35 10.71 -59.72
N PRO A 86 -44.06 10.17 -58.52
CA PRO A 86 -43.19 10.85 -57.57
C PRO A 86 -41.75 10.94 -58.08
N LYS A 87 -41.03 11.99 -57.64
CA LYS A 87 -39.61 12.17 -57.96
C LYS A 87 -38.77 12.09 -56.69
N PRO A 88 -37.51 11.64 -56.78
CA PRO A 88 -36.61 11.63 -55.64
C PRO A 88 -36.58 12.97 -54.89
N GLY A 89 -36.68 12.92 -53.56
CA GLY A 89 -36.70 14.09 -52.68
C GLY A 89 -38.09 14.67 -52.39
N TRP A 90 -39.15 14.14 -52.99
CA TRP A 90 -40.52 14.55 -52.64
C TRP A 90 -40.87 14.13 -51.21
N LEU A 91 -41.65 14.99 -50.54
CA LEU A 91 -42.23 14.72 -49.23
C LEU A 91 -43.74 14.54 -49.36
N ALA A 92 -44.31 13.62 -48.59
CA ALA A 92 -45.75 13.43 -48.49
C ALA A 92 -46.16 13.17 -47.04
N TYR A 93 -47.14 13.90 -46.52
CA TYR A 93 -47.74 13.59 -45.23
C TYR A 93 -48.92 12.64 -45.43
N VAL A 94 -48.88 11.48 -44.78
CA VAL A 94 -49.98 10.49 -44.82
C VAL A 94 -50.89 10.73 -43.63
N GLU A 95 -52.09 11.25 -43.89
CA GLU A 95 -53.02 11.68 -42.86
C GLU A 95 -53.49 10.52 -41.97
N ALA A 96 -53.81 9.36 -42.57
CA ALA A 96 -54.27 8.18 -41.84
C ALA A 96 -53.24 7.64 -40.83
N GLU A 97 -51.95 7.92 -41.01
CA GLU A 97 -50.86 7.40 -40.16
C GLU A 97 -50.17 8.47 -39.32
N GLY A 98 -50.34 9.75 -39.64
CA GLY A 98 -49.63 10.84 -38.98
C GLY A 98 -48.11 10.86 -39.28
N VAL A 99 -47.69 10.35 -40.44
CA VAL A 99 -46.27 10.19 -40.79
C VAL A 99 -45.89 11.03 -42.00
N LEU A 100 -44.71 11.65 -41.94
CA LEU A 100 -44.06 12.26 -43.09
C LEU A 100 -43.22 11.22 -43.81
N LEU A 101 -43.41 11.09 -45.12
CA LEU A 101 -42.62 10.22 -45.99
C LEU A 101 -41.70 11.04 -46.88
N ALA A 102 -40.57 10.43 -47.25
CA ALA A 102 -39.67 10.91 -48.29
C ALA A 102 -39.57 9.86 -49.40
N TYR A 103 -39.65 10.30 -50.65
CA TYR A 103 -39.45 9.42 -51.81
C TYR A 103 -37.96 9.35 -52.16
N VAL A 104 -37.30 8.24 -51.82
CA VAL A 104 -35.86 8.02 -52.05
C VAL A 104 -35.63 6.60 -52.53
N GLY A 105 -34.64 6.41 -53.41
CA GLY A 105 -34.35 5.08 -53.96
C GLY A 105 -35.51 4.42 -54.72
N GLY A 106 -36.47 5.22 -55.22
CA GLY A 106 -37.66 4.71 -55.93
C GLY A 106 -38.81 4.26 -55.04
N VAL A 107 -38.72 4.44 -53.72
CA VAL A 107 -39.74 4.04 -52.74
C VAL A 107 -40.04 5.16 -51.74
N TRP A 108 -41.25 5.15 -51.18
CA TRP A 108 -41.60 6.01 -50.05
C TRP A 108 -41.13 5.37 -48.74
N VAL A 109 -40.31 6.09 -47.97
CA VAL A 109 -39.85 5.68 -46.63
C VAL A 109 -40.19 6.77 -45.61
N GLY A 110 -40.21 6.45 -44.31
CA GLY A 110 -40.40 7.49 -43.27
C GLY A 110 -39.31 8.56 -43.37
N ALA A 111 -39.68 9.84 -43.42
CA ALA A 111 -38.75 10.93 -43.71
C ALA A 111 -37.62 11.04 -42.67
N LEU A 112 -37.91 10.76 -41.39
CA LEU A 112 -36.87 10.67 -40.35
C LEU A 112 -36.03 9.39 -40.46
N GLY A 113 -36.62 8.28 -40.89
CA GLY A 113 -35.89 7.04 -41.18
C GLY A 113 -35.05 7.13 -42.46
N ALA A 114 -35.35 8.08 -43.35
CA ALA A 114 -34.55 8.42 -44.52
C ALA A 114 -33.24 9.12 -44.15
N LEU A 115 -33.15 9.70 -42.94
CA LEU A 115 -31.89 10.15 -42.37
C LEU A 115 -31.09 8.91 -41.93
N ALA A 116 -30.35 8.33 -42.88
CA ALA A 116 -29.57 7.12 -42.64
C ALA A 116 -28.44 7.28 -41.60
N SER A 117 -28.04 8.53 -41.32
CA SER A 117 -27.00 8.88 -40.37
C SER A 117 -27.34 10.17 -39.64
N LEU A 118 -27.16 10.20 -38.33
CA LEU A 118 -27.20 11.41 -37.51
C LEU A 118 -25.79 11.88 -37.14
N ASP A 119 -24.88 11.80 -38.12
CA ASP A 119 -23.48 12.19 -37.92
C ASP A 119 -23.37 13.70 -37.73
N GLY A 120 -22.58 14.11 -36.74
CA GLY A 120 -22.32 15.53 -36.49
C GLY A 120 -23.48 16.30 -35.84
N LEU A 121 -24.39 15.62 -35.12
CA LEU A 121 -25.36 16.30 -34.27
C LEU A 121 -24.64 17.28 -33.33
N ALA A 122 -25.07 18.54 -33.33
CA ALA A 122 -24.49 19.55 -32.45
C ALA A 122 -24.76 19.23 -30.97
N ARG A 123 -25.98 18.79 -30.66
CA ARG A 123 -26.45 18.43 -29.31
C ARG A 123 -27.54 17.35 -29.38
N LEU A 124 -27.61 16.49 -28.35
CA LEU A 124 -28.63 15.46 -28.17
C LEU A 124 -29.05 15.39 -26.69
N GLY A 125 -30.29 15.76 -26.41
CA GLY A 125 -30.90 15.68 -25.08
C GLY A 125 -31.94 14.57 -24.99
N VAL A 126 -31.87 13.76 -23.94
CA VAL A 126 -32.89 12.73 -23.61
C VAL A 126 -33.50 13.09 -22.26
N ASN A 127 -34.73 13.63 -22.27
CA ASN A 127 -35.42 14.20 -21.10
C ASN A 127 -34.62 15.30 -20.36
N ALA A 128 -33.57 15.82 -20.98
CA ALA A 128 -32.71 16.87 -20.47
C ALA A 128 -32.37 17.83 -21.61
N GLU A 129 -32.13 19.10 -21.29
CA GLU A 129 -31.60 20.07 -22.24
C GLU A 129 -30.09 19.86 -22.37
N ALA A 130 -29.61 19.69 -23.60
CA ALA A 130 -28.19 19.61 -23.89
C ALA A 130 -27.62 21.00 -24.16
N ASP A 131 -26.41 21.26 -23.67
CA ASP A 131 -25.71 22.53 -23.77
C ASP A 131 -24.37 22.38 -24.52
N ASP A 132 -23.55 23.43 -24.57
CA ASP A 132 -22.27 23.41 -25.30
C ASP A 132 -21.19 22.56 -24.61
N ASP A 133 -21.31 22.36 -23.30
CA ASP A 133 -20.42 21.54 -22.49
C ASP A 133 -20.92 20.07 -22.45
N ASN A 134 -22.21 19.88 -22.18
CA ASN A 134 -22.93 18.61 -22.09
C ASN A 134 -23.72 18.34 -23.39
N ARG A 135 -23.00 18.16 -24.50
CA ARG A 135 -23.63 17.93 -25.82
C ARG A 135 -24.45 16.65 -25.90
N LEU A 136 -24.19 15.67 -25.03
CA LEU A 136 -25.08 14.56 -24.74
C LEU A 136 -25.57 14.70 -23.30
N ALA A 137 -26.84 15.03 -23.13
CA ALA A 137 -27.47 15.16 -21.82
C ALA A 137 -28.59 14.12 -21.66
N VAL A 138 -28.60 13.38 -20.55
CA VAL A 138 -29.59 12.34 -20.27
C VAL A 138 -30.12 12.50 -18.85
N ALA A 139 -31.41 12.76 -18.71
CA ALA A 139 -32.11 12.64 -17.43
C ALA A 139 -32.91 11.34 -17.42
N SER A 140 -32.45 10.36 -16.66
CA SER A 140 -33.10 9.06 -16.58
C SER A 140 -32.87 8.40 -15.22
N ALA A 141 -33.68 7.39 -14.90
CA ALA A 141 -33.42 6.52 -13.75
C ALA A 141 -32.24 5.56 -14.01
N ALA A 142 -31.99 5.20 -15.28
CA ALA A 142 -30.88 4.37 -15.72
C ALA A 142 -30.50 4.67 -17.18
N ALA A 143 -29.24 4.43 -17.54
CA ALA A 143 -28.75 4.43 -18.92
C ALA A 143 -28.02 3.11 -19.18
N LEU A 144 -28.49 2.33 -20.16
CA LEU A 144 -27.90 1.05 -20.53
C LEU A 144 -27.09 1.20 -21.82
N PHE A 145 -25.80 0.86 -21.75
CA PHE A 145 -24.95 0.66 -22.92
C PHE A 145 -24.71 -0.84 -23.08
N THR A 146 -25.23 -1.44 -24.15
CA THR A 146 -25.19 -2.90 -24.36
C THR A 146 -24.43 -3.28 -25.62
N HIS A 147 -23.94 -4.53 -25.66
CA HIS A 147 -23.10 -5.04 -26.74
C HIS A 147 -23.90 -5.35 -28.00
N ALA A 148 -23.23 -5.31 -29.15
CA ALA A 148 -23.75 -5.84 -30.41
C ALA A 148 -23.31 -7.31 -30.68
N GLY A 149 -22.92 -8.05 -29.62
CA GLY A 149 -22.52 -9.46 -29.68
C GLY A 149 -21.13 -9.78 -29.12
N ALA A 150 -20.35 -8.76 -28.75
CA ALA A 150 -19.03 -8.91 -28.12
C ALA A 150 -18.85 -7.85 -27.01
N ASP A 151 -17.89 -6.94 -27.16
CA ASP A 151 -17.55 -5.96 -26.13
C ASP A 151 -18.42 -4.70 -26.18
N VAL A 152 -18.56 -4.03 -25.03
CA VAL A 152 -18.92 -2.60 -24.93
C VAL A 152 -17.69 -1.84 -24.45
N ARG A 153 -17.36 -0.71 -25.08
CA ARG A 153 -16.25 0.16 -24.66
C ARG A 153 -16.71 1.62 -24.65
N LEU A 154 -16.56 2.28 -23.51
CA LEU A 154 -16.60 3.73 -23.44
C LEU A 154 -15.17 4.27 -23.59
N LYS A 155 -14.91 5.01 -24.67
CA LYS A 155 -13.60 5.60 -24.94
C LYS A 155 -13.63 7.09 -24.61
N LEU A 156 -12.91 7.48 -23.56
CA LEU A 156 -12.69 8.87 -23.19
C LEU A 156 -11.27 9.24 -23.63
N ASN A 157 -11.14 10.26 -24.47
CA ASN A 157 -9.86 10.69 -25.02
C ASN A 157 -9.60 12.14 -24.64
N LYS A 158 -8.41 12.42 -24.11
CA LYS A 158 -7.96 13.76 -23.76
C LYS A 158 -6.86 14.22 -24.73
N ALA A 159 -6.73 15.53 -24.94
CA ALA A 159 -5.81 16.06 -25.95
C ALA A 159 -4.36 16.10 -25.47
N LEU A 160 -4.15 16.44 -24.20
CA LEU A 160 -2.85 16.56 -23.55
C LEU A 160 -2.80 15.75 -22.26
N ALA A 161 -1.58 15.44 -21.79
CA ALA A 161 -1.39 14.71 -20.54
C ALA A 161 -1.98 15.46 -19.33
N ALA A 162 -1.97 16.79 -19.36
CA ALA A 162 -2.52 17.63 -18.28
C ALA A 162 -4.04 17.79 -18.30
N ASP A 163 -4.71 17.28 -19.34
CA ASP A 163 -6.17 17.33 -19.44
C ASP A 163 -6.84 16.21 -18.63
N VAL A 164 -8.18 16.19 -18.63
CA VAL A 164 -9.00 15.24 -17.88
C VAL A 164 -9.82 14.37 -18.84
N ALA A 165 -9.80 13.06 -18.60
CA ALA A 165 -10.73 12.08 -19.16
C ALA A 165 -11.23 11.19 -18.02
N SER A 166 -12.45 11.42 -17.55
CA SER A 166 -12.94 10.85 -16.29
C SER A 166 -14.44 10.52 -16.30
N LEU A 167 -14.84 9.73 -15.30
CA LEU A 167 -16.22 9.63 -14.84
C LEU A 167 -16.35 10.44 -13.55
N LEU A 168 -17.20 11.47 -13.56
CA LEU A 168 -17.48 12.33 -12.42
C LEU A 168 -18.80 11.93 -11.75
N LEU A 169 -18.74 11.60 -10.47
CA LEU A 169 -19.89 11.27 -9.63
C LEU A 169 -20.29 12.50 -8.80
N GLN A 170 -21.57 12.88 -8.86
CA GLN A 170 -22.06 14.13 -8.29
C GLN A 170 -23.30 13.96 -7.41
N THR A 171 -23.55 14.93 -6.53
CA THR A 171 -24.82 15.12 -5.82
C THR A 171 -25.19 16.59 -5.88
N GLY A 172 -26.38 16.91 -6.40
CA GLY A 172 -26.83 18.30 -6.57
C GLY A 172 -25.84 19.14 -7.40
N TYR A 173 -25.31 18.57 -8.48
CA TYR A 173 -24.28 19.18 -9.35
C TYR A 173 -22.91 19.45 -8.71
N GLY A 174 -22.71 19.06 -7.45
CA GLY A 174 -21.40 19.10 -6.79
C GLY A 174 -20.63 17.79 -6.96
N GLY A 175 -19.38 17.85 -7.41
CA GLY A 175 -18.48 16.68 -7.49
C GLY A 175 -18.25 16.01 -6.14
N ARG A 176 -18.23 14.67 -6.12
CA ARG A 176 -17.97 13.86 -4.91
C ARG A 176 -16.85 12.85 -5.11
N ALA A 177 -16.81 12.22 -6.27
CA ALA A 177 -15.74 11.32 -6.65
C ALA A 177 -15.50 11.41 -8.16
N GLU A 178 -14.25 11.23 -8.57
CA GLU A 178 -13.84 11.30 -9.96
C GLU A 178 -12.80 10.21 -10.23
N LEU A 179 -13.02 9.39 -11.25
CA LEU A 179 -12.09 8.34 -11.66
C LEU A 179 -11.72 8.46 -13.13
N GLY A 180 -10.43 8.31 -13.44
CA GLY A 180 -9.93 8.38 -14.82
C GLY A 180 -8.49 8.88 -14.92
N LEU A 181 -8.16 9.50 -16.05
CA LEU A 181 -6.90 10.19 -16.29
C LEU A 181 -7.10 11.67 -15.93
N ILE A 182 -6.67 12.08 -14.73
CA ILE A 182 -7.08 13.36 -14.15
C ILE A 182 -5.86 14.27 -13.97
N GLY A 183 -5.55 15.07 -14.98
CA GLY A 183 -4.38 15.96 -14.94
C GLY A 183 -3.02 15.26 -15.13
N SER A 184 -3.05 13.97 -15.44
CA SER A 184 -1.89 13.13 -15.76
C SER A 184 -2.31 11.92 -16.60
N ASP A 185 -1.35 11.15 -17.12
CA ASP A 185 -1.60 9.85 -17.78
C ASP A 185 -1.72 8.67 -16.79
N ALA A 186 -1.62 8.93 -15.48
CA ALA A 186 -1.87 7.94 -14.45
C ALA A 186 -3.39 7.77 -14.23
N PHE A 187 -3.81 6.53 -13.98
CA PHE A 187 -5.17 6.27 -13.52
C PHE A 187 -5.30 6.71 -12.06
N ALA A 188 -6.28 7.56 -11.77
CA ALA A 188 -6.51 8.08 -10.43
C ALA A 188 -7.99 7.98 -10.02
N LEU A 189 -8.22 7.84 -8.71
CA LEU A 189 -9.49 8.09 -8.05
C LEU A 189 -9.30 9.26 -7.09
N LYS A 190 -10.06 10.33 -7.30
CA LYS A 190 -10.10 11.51 -6.44
C LYS A 190 -11.46 11.62 -5.76
N VAL A 191 -11.46 12.09 -4.52
CA VAL A 191 -12.69 12.35 -3.74
C VAL A 191 -12.73 13.78 -3.25
N SER A 192 -13.94 14.32 -3.09
CA SER A 192 -14.19 15.67 -2.64
C SER A 192 -15.42 15.74 -1.71
N PRO A 193 -15.34 16.43 -0.57
CA PRO A 193 -16.49 16.65 0.29
C PRO A 193 -17.47 17.69 -0.27
N ASP A 194 -16.98 18.63 -1.09
CA ASP A 194 -17.70 19.84 -1.49
C ASP A 194 -17.75 20.04 -3.02
N GLY A 195 -16.94 19.33 -3.80
CA GLY A 195 -16.76 19.49 -5.24
C GLY A 195 -15.68 20.52 -5.63
N ALA A 196 -15.07 21.19 -4.65
CA ALA A 196 -14.01 22.18 -4.86
C ALA A 196 -12.65 21.66 -4.37
N SER A 197 -12.61 21.06 -3.18
CA SER A 197 -11.40 20.54 -2.56
C SER A 197 -11.24 19.07 -2.91
N TRP A 198 -10.22 18.74 -3.70
CA TRP A 198 -10.01 17.37 -4.19
C TRP A 198 -8.82 16.67 -3.53
N SER A 199 -9.01 15.37 -3.32
CA SER A 199 -8.05 14.51 -2.62
C SER A 199 -7.79 13.26 -3.45
N VAL A 200 -6.54 12.96 -3.79
CA VAL A 200 -6.19 11.69 -4.43
C VAL A 200 -6.29 10.57 -3.40
N ALA A 201 -7.20 9.61 -3.65
CA ALA A 201 -7.41 8.44 -2.81
C ALA A 201 -6.60 7.24 -3.30
N LEU A 202 -6.53 7.06 -4.63
CA LEU A 202 -5.76 6.01 -5.30
C LEU A 202 -5.11 6.58 -6.56
N GLU A 203 -3.89 6.14 -6.86
CA GLU A 203 -3.20 6.44 -8.12
C GLU A 203 -2.37 5.23 -8.57
N ALA A 204 -2.43 4.91 -9.86
CA ALA A 204 -1.68 3.82 -10.48
C ALA A 204 -0.66 4.37 -11.49
N GLU A 205 0.62 4.08 -11.24
CA GLU A 205 1.74 4.57 -12.04
C GLU A 205 1.81 3.80 -13.38
N PRO A 206 1.65 4.48 -14.54
CA PRO A 206 1.54 3.80 -15.83
C PRO A 206 2.82 3.05 -16.24
N GLY A 207 4.01 3.49 -15.81
CA GLY A 207 5.26 2.83 -16.16
C GLY A 207 5.50 1.49 -15.45
N THR A 208 4.91 1.30 -14.26
CA THR A 208 5.22 0.14 -13.40
C THR A 208 4.00 -0.69 -13.02
N GLY A 209 2.79 -0.13 -13.13
CA GLY A 209 1.56 -0.73 -12.61
C GLY A 209 1.46 -0.66 -11.07
N ALA A 210 2.37 0.04 -10.40
CA ALA A 210 2.32 0.19 -8.94
C ALA A 210 1.13 1.06 -8.53
N VAL A 211 0.33 0.57 -7.59
CA VAL A 211 -0.83 1.29 -7.03
C VAL A 211 -0.44 1.90 -5.69
N SER A 212 -0.73 3.18 -5.52
CA SER A 212 -0.54 3.92 -4.27
C SER A 212 -1.88 4.38 -3.70
N PHE A 213 -1.94 4.46 -2.37
CA PHE A 213 -3.05 5.07 -1.64
C PHE A 213 -2.49 6.22 -0.77
N PRO A 214 -2.24 7.41 -1.37
CA PRO A 214 -1.42 8.46 -0.75
C PRO A 214 -1.96 9.01 0.57
N ARG A 215 -3.26 8.79 0.82
CA ARG A 215 -3.97 9.29 1.99
C ARG A 215 -4.45 8.21 2.95
N SER A 216 -4.16 6.94 2.67
CA SER A 216 -4.24 5.89 3.69
C SER A 216 -2.88 5.74 4.35
N PRO A 217 -2.76 5.87 5.67
CA PRO A 217 -1.59 5.35 6.34
C PRO A 217 -1.50 3.85 5.98
N GLN A 218 -0.34 3.36 5.52
CA GLN A 218 0.02 1.99 5.89
C GLN A 218 0.10 2.02 7.41
N ARG A 219 -1.03 1.78 8.09
CA ARG A 219 -1.14 1.98 9.53
C ARG A 219 -0.15 1.01 10.17
N ALA A 220 0.94 1.58 10.65
CA ALA A 220 2.00 0.86 11.34
C ALA A 220 2.07 1.39 12.78
N GLN A 221 2.04 0.48 13.74
CA GLN A 221 2.19 0.82 15.15
C GLN A 221 3.38 0.04 15.71
N ALA A 222 4.23 0.72 16.48
CA ALA A 222 5.35 0.12 17.18
C ALA A 222 5.10 0.21 18.69
N ASP A 223 4.97 -0.94 19.34
CA ASP A 223 4.88 -1.06 20.79
C ASP A 223 6.19 -1.64 21.32
N VAL A 224 6.82 -0.96 22.28
CA VAL A 224 8.14 -1.33 22.82
C VAL A 224 8.03 -1.57 24.31
N PHE A 225 8.41 -2.77 24.74
CA PHE A 225 8.39 -3.19 26.13
C PHE A 225 9.82 -3.37 26.65
N THR A 226 10.17 -2.61 27.69
CA THR A 226 11.43 -2.74 28.46
C THR A 226 11.20 -3.33 29.86
N ALA A 227 9.97 -3.72 30.15
CA ALA A 227 9.55 -4.46 31.33
C ALA A 227 8.33 -5.32 30.93
N ASP A 228 7.97 -6.27 31.79
CA ASP A 228 6.81 -7.13 31.57
C ASP A 228 5.53 -6.32 31.34
N GLY A 229 4.62 -6.87 30.53
CA GLY A 229 3.39 -6.19 30.21
C GLY A 229 2.41 -7.08 29.45
N VAL A 230 1.29 -6.47 29.04
CA VAL A 230 0.27 -7.12 28.21
C VAL A 230 0.09 -6.27 26.96
N TRP A 231 0.08 -6.94 25.81
CA TRP A 231 -0.17 -6.33 24.52
C TRP A 231 -1.47 -6.87 23.94
N THR A 232 -2.35 -5.97 23.51
CA THR A 232 -3.62 -6.33 22.86
C THR A 232 -3.52 -6.00 21.38
N LYS A 233 -3.77 -6.98 20.53
CA LYS A 233 -3.76 -6.77 19.07
C LYS A 233 -4.80 -5.72 18.69
N PRO A 234 -4.41 -4.66 17.97
CA PRO A 234 -5.37 -3.72 17.42
C PRO A 234 -6.24 -4.38 16.33
N ASP A 235 -7.53 -4.06 16.28
CA ASP A 235 -8.51 -4.73 15.40
C ASP A 235 -8.17 -4.68 13.90
N TRP A 236 -7.45 -3.65 13.46
CA TRP A 236 -7.02 -3.43 12.07
C TRP A 236 -5.71 -4.14 11.71
N ALA A 237 -5.01 -4.76 12.66
CA ALA A 237 -3.71 -5.39 12.40
C ALA A 237 -3.89 -6.74 11.68
N GLY A 238 -3.52 -6.78 10.40
CA GLY A 238 -3.52 -7.99 9.57
C GLY A 238 -2.18 -8.74 9.57
N ARG A 239 -1.09 -8.07 9.97
CA ARG A 239 0.24 -8.66 10.17
C ARG A 239 0.93 -8.07 11.39
N VAL A 240 1.58 -8.91 12.17
CA VAL A 240 2.32 -8.52 13.38
C VAL A 240 3.73 -9.09 13.30
N VAL A 241 4.76 -8.26 13.47
CA VAL A 241 6.16 -8.70 13.56
C VAL A 241 6.63 -8.48 14.99
N VAL A 242 7.09 -9.54 15.65
CA VAL A 242 7.59 -9.48 17.03
C VAL A 242 9.09 -9.73 17.02
N THR A 243 9.86 -8.81 17.60
CA THR A 243 11.30 -8.95 17.82
C THR A 243 11.58 -8.99 19.32
N LEU A 244 12.23 -10.05 19.77
CA LEU A 244 12.65 -10.26 21.16
C LEU A 244 14.17 -10.25 21.25
N VAL A 245 14.69 -9.65 22.32
CA VAL A 245 16.09 -9.77 22.74
C VAL A 245 16.12 -10.26 24.19
N GLY A 246 16.80 -11.37 24.46
CA GLY A 246 17.00 -11.87 25.84
C GLY A 246 17.95 -10.98 26.64
N GLY A 247 17.91 -11.08 27.96
CA GLY A 247 18.86 -10.37 28.83
C GLY A 247 20.29 -10.92 28.63
N GLY A 248 21.30 -10.07 28.74
CA GLY A 248 22.71 -10.49 28.72
C GLY A 248 23.10 -11.19 30.01
N GLY A 249 24.06 -12.11 29.94
CA GLY A 249 24.64 -12.74 31.12
C GLY A 249 25.56 -11.78 31.89
N GLY A 250 25.60 -11.92 33.22
CA GLY A 250 26.57 -11.20 34.05
C GLY A 250 27.96 -11.81 33.94
N GLY A 251 28.99 -10.96 33.98
CA GLY A 251 30.39 -11.40 33.99
C GLY A 251 30.78 -12.06 35.31
N GLY A 252 31.79 -12.91 35.31
CA GLY A 252 32.35 -13.51 36.52
C GLY A 252 33.24 -12.54 37.30
N GLY A 253 33.31 -12.70 38.62
CA GLY A 253 34.34 -12.09 39.45
C GLY A 253 35.68 -12.80 39.29
N ALA A 254 36.78 -12.12 39.61
CA ALA A 254 38.11 -12.70 39.48
C ALA A 254 38.66 -13.32 40.77
N ALA A 255 39.70 -14.14 40.64
CA ALA A 255 40.42 -14.68 41.78
C ALA A 255 41.30 -13.65 42.49
N SER A 256 41.50 -13.85 43.80
CA SER A 256 42.52 -13.17 44.60
C SER A 256 43.45 -14.20 45.25
N GLY A 257 44.74 -13.85 45.42
CA GLY A 257 45.70 -14.71 46.10
C GLY A 257 47.12 -14.14 46.19
N ASN A 258 47.96 -14.77 47.00
CA ASN A 258 49.39 -14.43 47.13
C ASN A 258 50.23 -14.99 45.96
N THR A 259 51.50 -14.58 45.88
CA THR A 259 52.48 -15.10 44.90
C THR A 259 52.68 -16.59 45.01
N GLY A 260 53.11 -17.20 43.89
CA GLY A 260 53.31 -18.65 43.78
C GLY A 260 52.09 -19.38 43.21
N PHE A 261 50.91 -18.75 43.19
CA PHE A 261 49.70 -19.30 42.57
C PHE A 261 49.25 -18.47 41.36
N PRO A 262 48.77 -19.10 40.28
CA PRO A 262 48.09 -18.40 39.20
C PRO A 262 46.71 -17.88 39.66
N ARG A 263 46.27 -16.75 39.12
CA ARG A 263 44.97 -16.15 39.46
C ARG A 263 44.26 -15.77 38.17
N ALA A 264 43.16 -16.44 37.84
CA ALA A 264 42.40 -16.12 36.65
C ALA A 264 41.52 -14.87 36.85
N GLY A 265 41.35 -14.10 35.78
CA GLY A 265 40.28 -13.11 35.71
C GLY A 265 38.92 -13.79 35.56
N GLY A 266 37.84 -13.06 35.83
CA GLY A 266 36.49 -13.57 35.57
C GLY A 266 36.20 -13.63 34.07
N ALA A 267 35.41 -14.60 33.62
CA ALA A 267 34.95 -14.65 32.23
C ALA A 267 33.87 -13.59 31.97
N GLY A 268 33.78 -13.10 30.72
CA GLY A 268 32.69 -12.23 30.30
C GLY A 268 31.38 -13.02 30.15
N GLY A 269 30.25 -12.36 30.42
CA GLY A 269 28.92 -12.91 30.23
C GLY A 269 28.53 -12.96 28.75
N GLY A 270 27.74 -13.98 28.39
CA GLY A 270 27.21 -14.15 27.04
C GLY A 270 26.18 -13.08 26.68
N ALA A 271 26.01 -12.83 25.38
CA ALA A 271 24.99 -11.91 24.89
C ALA A 271 23.63 -12.62 24.77
N GLY A 272 22.53 -11.88 24.98
CA GLY A 272 21.18 -12.41 24.79
C GLY A 272 20.88 -12.83 23.35
N ALA A 273 19.98 -13.78 23.16
CA ALA A 273 19.52 -14.17 21.83
C ALA A 273 18.60 -13.10 21.22
N VAL A 274 18.57 -13.03 19.89
CA VAL A 274 17.60 -12.24 19.12
C VAL A 274 16.71 -13.20 18.35
N VAL A 275 15.39 -13.05 18.51
CA VAL A 275 14.39 -13.82 17.77
C VAL A 275 13.41 -12.85 17.14
N THR A 276 13.11 -13.05 15.85
CA THR A 276 12.08 -12.26 15.15
C THR A 276 11.16 -13.21 14.41
N GLU A 277 9.86 -13.04 14.60
CA GLU A 277 8.84 -13.86 13.96
C GLU A 277 7.71 -12.98 13.40
N THR A 278 7.05 -13.46 12.35
CA THR A 278 5.90 -12.79 11.75
C THR A 278 4.64 -13.62 11.96
N PHE A 279 3.62 -13.01 12.55
CA PHE A 279 2.29 -13.59 12.76
C PHE A 279 1.28 -12.92 11.82
N LEU A 280 0.34 -13.72 11.32
CA LEU A 280 -0.88 -13.22 10.71
C LEU A 280 -1.85 -12.73 11.79
N GLY A 281 -2.62 -11.70 11.46
CA GLY A 281 -3.59 -11.12 12.39
C GLY A 281 -4.65 -12.11 12.89
N GLU A 282 -4.94 -13.17 12.14
CA GLU A 282 -5.90 -14.22 12.50
C GLU A 282 -5.34 -15.24 13.52
N GLU A 283 -4.01 -15.36 13.65
CA GLU A 283 -3.38 -16.27 14.62
C GLU A 283 -3.45 -15.72 16.05
N ILE A 284 -3.72 -14.42 16.20
CA ILE A 284 -3.79 -13.72 17.48
C ILE A 284 -5.26 -13.39 17.78
N THR A 285 -5.87 -14.20 18.63
CA THR A 285 -7.30 -14.17 18.96
C THR A 285 -7.59 -13.60 20.35
N ALA A 286 -6.56 -13.40 21.18
CA ALA A 286 -6.67 -12.80 22.51
C ALA A 286 -5.44 -11.94 22.86
N ALA A 287 -5.47 -11.25 23.99
CA ALA A 287 -4.34 -10.46 24.47
C ALA A 287 -3.09 -11.34 24.71
N CYS A 288 -1.92 -10.81 24.40
CA CYS A 288 -0.63 -11.48 24.53
C CYS A 288 0.13 -10.93 25.72
N SER A 289 0.77 -11.81 26.49
CA SER A 289 1.65 -11.37 27.58
C SER A 289 3.08 -11.20 27.07
N VAL A 290 3.76 -10.17 27.54
CA VAL A 290 5.13 -9.82 27.19
C VAL A 290 5.99 -9.98 28.45
N VAL A 291 7.07 -10.75 28.33
CA VAL A 291 8.09 -10.92 29.38
C VAL A 291 9.40 -10.34 28.87
N VAL A 292 10.01 -9.46 29.66
CA VAL A 292 11.31 -8.86 29.35
C VAL A 292 12.37 -9.45 30.26
N GLY A 293 13.31 -10.19 29.66
CA GLY A 293 14.37 -10.86 30.39
C GLY A 293 15.35 -9.86 31.01
N LEU A 294 15.50 -9.87 32.34
CA LEU A 294 16.51 -9.09 33.02
C LEU A 294 17.93 -9.58 32.72
N GLY A 295 18.87 -8.65 32.66
CA GLY A 295 20.28 -8.93 32.58
C GLY A 295 20.81 -9.56 33.86
N GLY A 296 21.68 -10.56 33.72
CA GLY A 296 22.25 -11.30 34.84
C GLY A 296 23.17 -10.43 35.70
N ALA A 297 23.10 -10.63 37.01
CA ALA A 297 23.99 -9.97 37.96
C ALA A 297 25.46 -10.40 37.76
N GLY A 298 26.39 -9.46 37.94
CA GLY A 298 27.81 -9.74 37.92
C GLY A 298 28.25 -10.58 39.14
N GLY A 299 29.21 -11.46 38.93
CA GLY A 299 29.79 -12.30 39.98
C GLY A 299 30.63 -11.48 40.95
N ALA A 300 30.52 -11.81 42.24
CA ALA A 300 31.28 -11.11 43.27
C ALA A 300 32.80 -11.30 43.11
N GLY A 301 33.54 -10.21 43.26
CA GLY A 301 35.00 -10.25 43.44
C GLY A 301 35.36 -10.81 44.82
N VAL A 302 36.64 -11.02 45.05
CA VAL A 302 37.18 -11.56 46.30
C VAL A 302 37.68 -10.41 47.17
N ALA A 303 37.26 -10.38 48.43
CA ALA A 303 37.63 -9.35 49.38
C ALA A 303 39.13 -9.33 49.73
N VAL A 304 39.58 -8.19 50.25
CA VAL A 304 40.93 -8.02 50.82
C VAL A 304 41.19 -9.08 51.90
N GLY A 305 42.40 -9.62 51.93
CA GLY A 305 42.88 -10.63 52.87
C GLY A 305 42.55 -12.07 52.47
N VAL A 306 41.77 -12.29 51.40
CA VAL A 306 41.24 -13.61 51.06
C VAL A 306 41.90 -14.18 49.79
N THR A 307 42.35 -15.44 49.88
CA THR A 307 42.76 -16.25 48.73
C THR A 307 41.61 -17.15 48.32
N ALA A 308 40.93 -16.82 47.23
CA ALA A 308 39.78 -17.57 46.72
C ALA A 308 39.60 -17.33 45.22
N GLY A 309 38.82 -18.20 44.58
CA GLY A 309 38.27 -17.92 43.26
C GLY A 309 37.14 -16.87 43.35
N GLY A 310 36.91 -16.16 42.26
CA GLY A 310 35.79 -15.23 42.15
C GLY A 310 34.45 -15.93 42.01
N GLY A 311 33.36 -15.24 42.34
CA GLY A 311 32.01 -15.75 42.11
C GLY A 311 31.66 -15.76 40.62
N SER A 312 30.92 -16.75 40.16
CA SER A 312 30.33 -16.72 38.82
C SER A 312 29.23 -15.66 38.74
N GLY A 313 29.02 -15.10 37.54
CA GLY A 313 27.86 -14.27 37.26
C GLY A 313 26.57 -15.08 37.22
N VAL A 314 25.46 -14.38 36.97
CA VAL A 314 24.14 -15.00 36.74
C VAL A 314 23.83 -14.97 35.25
N ALA A 315 23.14 -15.99 34.75
CA ALA A 315 22.65 -15.98 33.37
C ALA A 315 21.60 -14.88 33.18
N GLY A 316 21.51 -14.31 31.99
CA GLY A 316 20.41 -13.42 31.64
C GLY A 316 19.10 -14.20 31.60
N ALA A 317 18.00 -13.56 31.99
CA ALA A 317 16.68 -14.14 31.83
C ALA A 317 16.21 -14.06 30.36
N ALA A 318 15.34 -14.98 29.96
CA ALA A 318 14.75 -14.98 28.63
C ALA A 318 13.68 -13.89 28.49
N SER A 319 13.57 -13.33 27.29
CA SER A 319 12.40 -12.52 26.89
C SER A 319 11.41 -13.41 26.15
N ALA A 320 10.11 -13.20 26.35
CA ALA A 320 9.07 -14.02 25.74
C ALA A 320 7.86 -13.20 25.29
N PHE A 321 7.21 -13.69 24.23
CA PHE A 321 5.92 -13.23 23.76
C PHE A 321 4.94 -14.40 23.78
N LEU A 322 3.94 -14.32 24.65
CA LEU A 322 2.99 -15.38 24.95
C LEU A 322 1.70 -15.14 24.16
N LEU A 323 1.40 -16.01 23.20
CA LEU A 323 0.26 -15.82 22.32
C LEU A 323 -1.05 -16.14 23.05
N ASN A 324 -2.11 -15.37 22.77
CA ASN A 324 -3.50 -15.71 23.12
C ASN A 324 -3.76 -16.06 24.59
N GLY A 325 -3.19 -15.30 25.52
CA GLY A 325 -3.35 -15.55 26.96
C GLY A 325 -2.70 -16.84 27.46
N SER A 326 -1.84 -17.46 26.66
CA SER A 326 -1.15 -18.70 27.03
C SER A 326 -0.15 -18.47 28.17
N GLY A 327 0.02 -19.50 29.00
CA GLY A 327 1.07 -19.53 30.03
C GLY A 327 2.45 -19.80 29.42
N PRO A 328 3.54 -19.59 30.19
CA PRO A 328 4.93 -19.71 29.73
C PRO A 328 5.34 -21.10 29.19
N GLU A 329 4.53 -22.13 29.40
CA GLU A 329 4.77 -23.49 28.88
C GLU A 329 3.96 -23.81 27.60
N ALA A 330 3.17 -22.86 27.10
CA ALA A 330 2.34 -22.98 25.89
C ALA A 330 2.85 -22.04 24.77
N GLN A 331 2.09 -21.86 23.68
CA GLN A 331 2.46 -21.14 22.45
C GLN A 331 3.19 -19.80 22.72
N ALA A 332 4.52 -19.84 22.69
CA ALA A 332 5.37 -18.70 23.04
C ALA A 332 6.53 -18.57 22.05
N LEU A 333 6.79 -17.33 21.63
CA LEU A 333 8.07 -16.96 21.03
C LEU A 333 9.03 -16.62 22.16
N VAL A 334 10.21 -17.25 22.21
CA VAL A 334 11.17 -17.07 23.31
C VAL A 334 12.55 -16.73 22.76
N ALA A 335 13.15 -15.66 23.30
CA ALA A 335 14.55 -15.32 23.10
C ALA A 335 15.35 -15.65 24.39
N PRO A 336 16.17 -16.72 24.39
CA PRO A 336 16.99 -17.08 25.54
C PRO A 336 17.93 -15.95 25.99
N GLY A 337 18.16 -15.85 27.30
CA GLY A 337 19.16 -14.95 27.84
C GLY A 337 20.59 -15.50 27.71
N GLY A 338 21.57 -14.60 27.81
CA GLY A 338 22.99 -14.92 27.69
C GLY A 338 23.51 -15.80 28.83
N GLY A 339 24.46 -16.68 28.52
CA GLY A 339 25.12 -17.52 29.51
C GLY A 339 25.94 -16.72 30.53
N LEU A 340 26.07 -17.23 31.76
CA LEU A 340 26.86 -16.59 32.80
C LEU A 340 28.38 -16.61 32.52
N GLY A 341 29.08 -15.57 32.97
CA GLY A 341 30.52 -15.57 33.05
C GLY A 341 31.00 -16.40 34.24
N GLY A 342 31.84 -17.42 34.00
CA GLY A 342 32.48 -18.20 35.06
C GLY A 342 33.43 -17.37 35.92
N GLY A 343 33.44 -17.63 37.23
CA GLY A 343 34.37 -17.01 38.16
C GLY A 343 35.83 -17.44 37.92
N GLY A 344 36.79 -16.55 38.18
CA GLY A 344 38.21 -16.86 38.05
C GLY A 344 38.69 -17.86 39.09
N GLY A 345 39.46 -18.88 38.67
CA GLY A 345 40.08 -19.88 39.56
C GLY A 345 41.50 -19.54 40.04
N THR A 346 42.01 -20.37 40.96
CA THR A 346 43.34 -20.24 41.60
C THR A 346 44.37 -21.30 41.16
N THR A 347 43.97 -22.22 40.27
CA THR A 347 44.79 -23.39 39.87
C THR A 347 45.35 -23.27 38.44
N THR A 348 44.78 -22.42 37.58
CA THR A 348 45.24 -22.18 36.20
C THR A 348 45.17 -20.69 35.86
N SER A 349 46.20 -20.13 35.20
CA SER A 349 46.29 -18.69 34.84
C SER A 349 45.67 -18.40 33.47
N THR A 350 44.48 -18.92 33.20
CA THR A 350 43.76 -18.52 32.00
C THR A 350 43.13 -17.15 32.25
N ALA A 351 43.28 -16.23 31.30
CA ALA A 351 42.46 -15.05 31.32
C ALA A 351 40.98 -15.42 31.19
N GLY A 352 40.08 -14.54 31.63
CA GLY A 352 38.65 -14.73 31.39
C GLY A 352 38.39 -14.89 29.89
N THR A 353 37.57 -15.86 29.51
CA THR A 353 37.06 -15.94 28.13
C THR A 353 36.06 -14.82 27.91
N GLY A 354 35.99 -14.28 26.68
CA GLY A 354 34.88 -13.40 26.32
C GLY A 354 33.57 -14.19 26.16
N GLY A 355 32.43 -13.54 26.41
CA GLY A 355 31.13 -14.14 26.17
C GLY A 355 30.82 -14.24 24.67
N SER A 356 30.09 -15.28 24.27
CA SER A 356 29.56 -15.44 22.91
C SER A 356 28.12 -14.93 22.81
N GLY A 357 27.69 -14.54 21.62
CA GLY A 357 26.27 -14.29 21.36
C GLY A 357 25.52 -15.54 20.91
N LEU A 358 24.23 -15.60 21.25
CA LEU A 358 23.38 -16.78 21.06
C LEU A 358 22.74 -16.88 19.66
N SER A 359 22.92 -15.90 18.79
CA SER A 359 22.20 -15.82 17.50
C SER A 359 22.98 -15.05 16.42
N GLY A 360 23.00 -15.59 15.20
CA GLY A 360 23.61 -14.98 14.00
C GLY A 360 25.10 -14.58 14.16
N PRO A 361 25.65 -13.75 13.25
CA PRO A 361 26.91 -13.06 13.50
C PRO A 361 26.70 -12.06 14.64
N SER A 362 27.07 -12.45 15.85
CA SER A 362 27.20 -11.59 17.03
C SER A 362 28.67 -11.59 17.45
N ASN A 363 29.16 -10.45 17.94
CA ASN A 363 30.58 -10.33 18.27
C ASN A 363 30.84 -10.85 19.69
N ALA A 364 31.76 -11.80 19.79
CA ALA A 364 32.25 -12.26 21.08
C ALA A 364 33.09 -11.17 21.76
N GLY A 365 33.10 -11.18 23.10
CA GLY A 365 34.06 -10.38 23.84
C GLY A 365 35.49 -10.83 23.59
N GLY A 366 36.44 -9.91 23.73
CA GLY A 366 37.86 -10.25 23.76
C GLY A 366 38.20 -11.06 25.02
N PRO A 367 39.10 -12.05 24.95
CA PRO A 367 39.62 -12.68 26.15
C PRO A 367 40.47 -11.67 26.94
N GLY A 368 40.58 -11.86 28.26
CA GLY A 368 41.55 -11.10 29.04
C GLY A 368 42.99 -11.51 28.71
N SER A 369 43.96 -10.99 29.48
CA SER A 369 45.36 -11.39 29.36
C SER A 369 45.96 -11.92 30.67
N SER A 370 46.98 -12.76 30.55
CA SER A 370 47.82 -13.24 31.66
C SER A 370 49.28 -13.32 31.20
N GLY A 371 50.01 -12.18 31.25
CA GLY A 371 51.43 -12.13 30.84
C GLY A 371 51.78 -11.11 29.73
N ALA A 372 50.80 -10.47 29.09
CA ALA A 372 50.96 -9.41 28.08
C ALA A 372 49.72 -8.50 28.06
N ALA A 373 49.63 -7.48 27.20
CA ALA A 373 48.43 -6.63 27.08
C ALA A 373 47.23 -7.41 26.48
N GLY A 374 46.00 -7.08 26.92
CA GLY A 374 44.74 -7.69 26.48
C GLY A 374 44.50 -7.63 24.97
N ILE A 375 43.89 -8.66 24.41
CA ILE A 375 43.61 -8.76 22.97
C ILE A 375 42.40 -7.90 22.62
N ALA A 376 42.47 -7.15 21.52
CA ALA A 376 41.33 -6.40 20.98
C ALA A 376 40.16 -7.36 20.68
N ALA A 377 38.93 -6.95 21.00
CA ALA A 377 37.73 -7.71 20.64
C ALA A 377 37.63 -7.88 19.11
N VAL A 378 37.02 -8.97 18.65
CA VAL A 378 36.68 -9.12 17.23
C VAL A 378 35.54 -8.14 16.92
N SER A 379 35.86 -7.04 16.23
CA SER A 379 34.89 -5.98 15.90
C SER A 379 34.57 -5.89 14.39
N THR A 380 34.89 -6.92 13.61
CA THR A 380 35.00 -6.78 12.14
C THR A 380 33.85 -7.39 11.35
N ALA A 381 32.91 -8.10 11.97
CA ALA A 381 31.69 -8.58 11.31
C ALA A 381 30.53 -7.63 11.63
N MET A 382 29.73 -7.25 10.63
CA MET A 382 28.49 -6.47 10.83
C MET A 382 27.54 -7.28 11.71
N PRO A 383 27.52 -7.07 13.04
CA PRO A 383 26.78 -7.97 13.90
C PRO A 383 25.30 -7.65 13.79
N VAL A 384 24.46 -8.67 13.90
CA VAL A 384 22.99 -8.54 13.86
C VAL A 384 22.35 -8.84 15.21
N GLY A 385 23.16 -8.89 16.28
CA GLY A 385 22.73 -9.12 17.65
C GLY A 385 23.61 -8.40 18.68
N PRO A 386 23.34 -8.59 19.98
CA PRO A 386 24.12 -7.96 21.05
C PRO A 386 25.54 -8.55 21.15
N GLY A 387 26.43 -7.77 21.76
CA GLY A 387 27.83 -8.15 21.97
C GLY A 387 28.07 -8.87 23.29
N GLY A 388 28.98 -9.85 23.30
CA GLY A 388 29.40 -10.55 24.52
C GLY A 388 30.38 -9.74 25.36
N GLY A 389 30.40 -9.98 26.67
CA GLY A 389 31.30 -9.29 27.60
C GLY A 389 32.76 -9.70 27.42
N GLY A 390 33.68 -8.76 27.62
CA GLY A 390 35.12 -9.01 27.62
C GLY A 390 35.57 -9.77 28.87
N GLY A 391 36.54 -10.66 28.71
CA GLY A 391 37.12 -11.39 29.84
C GLY A 391 38.05 -10.52 30.69
N GLY A 392 38.03 -10.72 31.99
CA GLY A 392 38.94 -10.03 32.90
C GLY A 392 40.36 -10.56 32.85
N ALA A 393 41.33 -9.72 33.20
CA ALA A 393 42.73 -10.11 33.17
C ALA A 393 43.11 -11.01 34.37
N GLY A 394 44.00 -11.96 34.14
CA GLY A 394 44.59 -12.80 35.18
C GLY A 394 45.91 -12.24 35.70
N LEU A 395 46.49 -12.89 36.70
CA LEU A 395 47.88 -12.71 37.12
C LEU A 395 48.61 -14.06 37.08
N SER A 396 49.86 -14.05 36.60
CA SER A 396 50.72 -15.23 36.61
C SER A 396 51.28 -15.53 38.00
N THR A 397 52.05 -16.60 38.11
CA THR A 397 52.76 -17.01 39.33
C THR A 397 53.89 -16.05 39.75
N ALA A 398 54.28 -15.11 38.88
CA ALA A 398 55.39 -14.19 39.07
C ALA A 398 55.13 -13.12 40.15
N THR A 399 56.22 -12.66 40.80
CA THR A 399 56.22 -11.71 41.91
C THR A 399 56.02 -10.25 41.52
N THR A 400 56.29 -9.85 40.26
CA THR A 400 56.55 -8.44 39.91
C THR A 400 55.77 -7.88 38.71
N SER A 401 54.74 -8.54 38.17
CA SER A 401 53.96 -7.91 37.08
C SER A 401 53.03 -6.82 37.63
N GLY A 402 53.17 -5.57 37.15
CA GLY A 402 52.31 -4.41 37.50
C GLY A 402 50.83 -4.53 37.07
N GLY A 403 50.34 -5.74 36.78
CA GLY A 403 49.00 -6.02 36.29
C GLY A 403 48.92 -6.11 34.76
N PHE A 404 47.77 -6.58 34.28
CA PHE A 404 47.50 -6.76 32.85
C PHE A 404 46.11 -6.21 32.48
N GLY A 405 45.93 -5.87 31.22
CA GLY A 405 44.67 -5.32 30.71
C GLY A 405 43.60 -6.39 30.47
N GLY A 406 42.34 -6.02 30.67
CA GLY A 406 41.20 -6.88 30.35
C GLY A 406 40.96 -7.02 28.85
N GLY A 407 39.96 -7.82 28.46
CA GLY A 407 39.48 -7.90 27.08
C GLY A 407 38.42 -6.83 26.80
N ALA A 408 38.31 -6.35 25.56
CA ALA A 408 37.23 -5.44 25.18
C ALA A 408 35.89 -6.19 25.06
N GLY A 409 34.78 -5.50 25.25
CA GLY A 409 33.46 -6.04 24.96
C GLY A 409 33.24 -6.18 23.45
N GLY A 410 32.43 -7.15 23.06
CA GLY A 410 31.97 -7.29 21.69
C GLY A 410 31.05 -6.13 21.31
N ALA A 411 31.16 -5.63 20.08
CA ALA A 411 30.24 -4.60 19.60
C ALA A 411 28.87 -5.20 19.26
N GLY A 412 27.79 -4.49 19.60
CA GLY A 412 26.41 -4.87 19.29
C GLY A 412 26.02 -4.49 17.86
N TYR A 413 24.73 -4.66 17.52
CA TYR A 413 24.17 -4.54 16.16
C TYR A 413 24.73 -3.36 15.35
N ALA A 414 25.12 -3.61 14.10
CA ALA A 414 25.59 -2.54 13.21
C ALA A 414 24.90 -2.49 11.83
N VAL A 415 24.69 -1.27 11.34
CA VAL A 415 24.32 -0.99 9.94
C VAL A 415 25.48 -0.29 9.24
N GLY A 416 25.96 -0.85 8.13
CA GLY A 416 27.01 -0.22 7.30
C GLY A 416 28.41 -0.24 7.90
N GLY A 417 28.76 -1.28 8.67
CA GLY A 417 30.06 -1.42 9.31
C GLY A 417 30.09 -0.76 10.69
N THR A 418 30.54 0.49 10.79
CA THR A 418 30.76 1.20 12.07
C THR A 418 29.95 2.49 12.24
N ALA A 419 29.27 2.99 11.19
CA ALA A 419 28.58 4.29 11.23
C ALA A 419 27.35 4.31 12.15
N ARG A 420 26.72 3.15 12.40
CA ARG A 420 25.55 2.98 13.29
C ARG A 420 25.67 1.68 14.06
N GLN A 421 26.46 1.70 15.13
CA GLN A 421 26.81 0.52 15.93
C GLN A 421 26.76 0.84 17.43
N ALA A 422 26.30 -0.12 18.25
CA ALA A 422 26.52 -0.06 19.69
C ALA A 422 27.94 -0.53 20.00
N THR A 423 28.77 0.37 20.54
CA THR A 423 30.18 0.08 20.83
C THR A 423 30.32 -0.93 21.96
N GLY A 424 31.24 -1.87 21.82
CA GLY A 424 31.68 -2.69 22.94
C GLY A 424 32.44 -1.84 23.95
N GLY A 425 32.36 -2.21 25.23
CA GLY A 425 33.08 -1.55 26.31
C GLY A 425 34.59 -1.67 26.13
N ALA A 426 35.31 -0.59 26.40
CA ALA A 426 36.77 -0.59 26.27
C ALA A 426 37.43 -1.57 27.24
N ALA A 427 38.49 -2.24 26.77
CA ALA A 427 39.37 -3.03 27.62
C ALA A 427 40.01 -2.13 28.70
N ALA A 428 39.98 -2.58 29.95
CA ALA A 428 40.67 -1.88 31.01
C ALA A 428 42.19 -1.99 30.89
N ALA A 429 42.91 -0.94 31.29
CA ALA A 429 44.33 -1.03 31.64
C ALA A 429 44.51 -1.81 32.96
N ALA A 430 45.75 -2.16 33.32
CA ALA A 430 46.06 -2.82 34.59
C ALA A 430 45.44 -2.10 35.80
N GLY A 431 44.70 -2.84 36.63
CA GLY A 431 43.95 -2.32 37.79
C GLY A 431 42.75 -1.43 37.48
N GLY A 432 42.50 -1.08 36.20
CA GLY A 432 41.37 -0.26 35.78
C GLY A 432 40.07 -1.06 35.66
N ALA A 433 38.93 -0.37 35.80
CA ALA A 433 37.63 -0.95 35.49
C ALA A 433 37.41 -1.02 33.97
N GLY A 434 36.69 -2.05 33.51
CA GLY A 434 36.29 -2.19 32.12
C GLY A 434 35.22 -1.15 31.74
N GLY A 435 35.25 -0.67 30.51
CA GLY A 435 34.23 0.26 30.02
C GLY A 435 32.87 -0.41 29.90
N HIS A 436 31.79 0.33 30.12
CA HIS A 436 30.43 -0.14 29.85
C HIS A 436 30.21 -0.32 28.35
N GLY A 437 29.41 -1.32 27.97
CA GLY A 437 28.91 -1.46 26.61
C GLY A 437 27.95 -0.33 26.28
N GLY A 438 27.96 0.14 25.04
CA GLY A 438 26.99 1.14 24.57
C GLY A 438 25.59 0.54 24.47
N ASP A 439 24.58 1.30 24.88
CA ASP A 439 23.19 0.98 24.59
C ASP A 439 22.91 1.03 23.08
N ARG A 440 21.75 0.50 22.66
CA ARG A 440 21.32 0.51 21.26
C ARG A 440 21.43 1.92 20.66
N ALA A 441 22.11 2.02 19.51
CA ALA A 441 22.28 3.28 18.79
C ALA A 441 21.02 3.72 18.01
N PHE A 442 20.00 2.87 17.90
CA PHE A 442 18.74 3.16 17.20
C PHE A 442 17.64 2.16 17.61
N ALA A 443 16.39 2.41 17.20
CA ALA A 443 15.21 1.70 17.69
C ALA A 443 15.25 0.16 17.55
N ARG A 444 15.88 -0.37 16.49
CA ARG A 444 16.07 -1.81 16.24
C ARG A 444 17.48 -2.33 16.56
N GLY A 445 18.33 -1.49 17.15
CA GLY A 445 19.68 -1.87 17.54
C GLY A 445 19.71 -2.72 18.81
N MET A 446 20.86 -3.33 19.07
CA MET A 446 21.16 -4.12 20.28
C MET A 446 22.41 -3.59 20.96
N GLY A 447 22.56 -3.86 22.26
CA GLY A 447 23.65 -3.32 23.08
C GLY A 447 25.00 -4.00 22.86
N GLY A 448 26.07 -3.27 23.15
CA GLY A 448 27.44 -3.80 23.20
C GLY A 448 27.72 -4.53 24.51
N GLY A 449 28.69 -5.44 24.50
CA GLY A 449 29.17 -6.09 25.73
C GLY A 449 30.04 -5.15 26.56
N GLY A 450 30.09 -5.36 27.87
CA GLY A 450 31.00 -4.64 28.77
C GLY A 450 32.44 -5.11 28.65
N GLY A 451 33.40 -4.23 28.88
CA GLY A 451 34.83 -4.56 28.89
C GLY A 451 35.26 -5.31 30.16
N GLY A 452 36.27 -6.15 30.05
CA GLY A 452 36.88 -6.83 31.18
C GLY A 452 37.74 -5.90 32.03
N GLY A 453 37.74 -6.13 33.34
CA GLY A 453 38.57 -5.42 34.31
C GLY A 453 40.03 -5.85 34.25
N GLY A 454 40.93 -4.91 34.53
CA GLY A 454 42.37 -5.13 34.54
C GLY A 454 42.83 -5.75 35.85
N SER A 455 43.82 -6.63 35.79
CA SER A 455 44.41 -7.23 36.97
C SER A 455 45.45 -6.29 37.58
N HIS A 456 45.70 -6.43 38.88
CA HIS A 456 46.75 -5.63 39.52
C HIS A 456 47.41 -6.36 40.70
N ALA A 457 48.72 -6.14 40.87
CA ALA A 457 49.53 -6.85 41.85
C ALA A 457 49.72 -6.10 43.18
N VAL A 458 49.10 -4.94 43.39
CA VAL A 458 49.27 -4.17 44.63
C VAL A 458 47.92 -3.69 45.16
N THR A 459 47.21 -2.92 44.33
CA THR A 459 45.80 -2.49 44.53
C THR A 459 44.80 -3.55 44.07
N ALA A 460 43.51 -3.28 44.27
CA ALA A 460 42.41 -4.12 43.79
C ALA A 460 42.50 -4.34 42.27
N GLY A 461 42.08 -5.53 41.83
CA GLY A 461 41.74 -5.75 40.43
C GLY A 461 40.48 -4.97 40.05
N GLY A 462 40.42 -4.46 38.82
CA GLY A 462 39.31 -3.63 38.39
C GLY A 462 38.04 -4.42 38.08
N HIS A 463 36.89 -3.74 38.22
CA HIS A 463 35.58 -4.32 37.94
C HIS A 463 35.36 -4.51 36.43
N GLY A 464 34.59 -5.52 36.04
CA GLY A 464 34.06 -5.62 34.68
C GLY A 464 33.00 -4.55 34.42
N GLY A 465 32.95 -4.03 33.19
CA GLY A 465 31.92 -3.07 32.78
C GLY A 465 30.58 -3.75 32.55
N ASP A 466 29.48 -3.01 32.74
CA ASP A 466 28.14 -3.50 32.46
C ASP A 466 27.89 -3.63 30.93
N GLY A 467 27.05 -4.58 30.54
CA GLY A 467 26.57 -4.73 29.18
C GLY A 467 25.51 -3.68 28.84
N GLY A 468 25.55 -3.15 27.62
CA GLY A 468 24.56 -2.19 27.13
C GLY A 468 23.21 -2.86 26.82
N ALA A 469 22.13 -2.11 26.94
CA ALA A 469 20.79 -2.57 26.63
C ALA A 469 20.43 -2.36 25.15
N PRO A 470 19.71 -3.30 24.50
CA PRO A 470 19.31 -4.58 25.04
C PRO A 470 20.35 -5.69 24.86
N GLY A 471 20.44 -6.60 25.84
CA GLY A 471 21.05 -7.92 25.72
C GLY A 471 22.58 -8.02 25.73
N GLY A 472 23.32 -6.94 25.95
CA GLY A 472 24.79 -6.96 26.02
C GLY A 472 25.31 -7.77 27.21
N GLY A 473 26.36 -8.57 27.03
CA GLY A 473 26.97 -9.35 28.11
C GLY A 473 27.84 -8.49 29.05
N GLY A 474 27.85 -8.78 30.35
CA GLY A 474 28.69 -8.07 31.33
C GLY A 474 30.16 -8.50 31.26
N GLY A 475 31.09 -7.57 31.45
CA GLY A 475 32.53 -7.84 31.46
C GLY A 475 32.97 -8.62 32.71
N GLY A 476 34.04 -9.41 32.60
CA GLY A 476 34.63 -10.14 33.72
C GLY A 476 35.55 -9.26 34.59
N GLY A 477 35.61 -9.53 35.89
CA GLY A 477 36.49 -8.81 36.82
C GLY A 477 37.98 -9.12 36.64
N GLY A 478 38.86 -8.22 37.06
CA GLY A 478 40.31 -8.39 37.03
C GLY A 478 40.88 -9.05 38.29
N ALA A 479 41.84 -9.95 38.13
CA ALA A 479 42.50 -10.64 39.24
C ALA A 479 43.32 -9.68 40.12
N GLY A 480 43.40 -9.98 41.41
CA GLY A 480 44.14 -9.15 42.35
C GLY A 480 44.92 -9.96 43.36
N ARG A 481 45.63 -9.27 44.25
CA ARG A 481 46.29 -9.91 45.40
C ARG A 481 45.45 -9.74 46.64
N THR A 482 45.71 -10.59 47.64
CA THR A 482 45.08 -10.47 48.95
C THR A 482 45.22 -9.08 49.56
N THR A 483 46.27 -8.32 49.25
CA THR A 483 46.43 -6.94 49.73
C THR A 483 45.41 -5.95 49.18
N GLY A 484 44.84 -6.21 48.00
CA GLY A 484 43.90 -5.32 47.32
C GLY A 484 42.53 -5.94 47.00
N GLY A 485 42.38 -7.27 47.07
CA GLY A 485 41.19 -7.97 46.58
C GLY A 485 41.11 -8.00 45.05
N SER A 486 40.04 -8.56 44.51
CA SER A 486 39.82 -8.69 43.06
C SER A 486 38.51 -8.03 42.61
N GLY A 487 38.43 -7.77 41.31
CA GLY A 487 37.26 -7.13 40.71
C GLY A 487 36.05 -8.06 40.61
N SER A 488 34.87 -7.49 40.78
CA SER A 488 33.59 -8.13 40.42
C SER A 488 33.37 -8.12 38.91
N GLY A 489 32.50 -9.00 38.41
CA GLY A 489 31.97 -8.89 37.06
C GLY A 489 30.94 -7.78 36.93
N GLY A 490 30.70 -7.33 35.70
CA GLY A 490 29.63 -6.39 35.36
C GLY A 490 28.28 -7.09 35.16
N ARG A 491 27.19 -6.35 35.30
CA ARG A 491 25.82 -6.81 35.02
C ARG A 491 25.61 -6.93 33.50
N GLY A 492 24.82 -7.90 33.06
CA GLY A 492 24.32 -7.92 31.69
C GLY A 492 23.25 -6.86 31.44
N GLY A 493 23.09 -6.44 30.18
CA GLY A 493 22.01 -5.55 29.77
C GLY A 493 20.65 -6.26 29.76
N ASP A 494 19.59 -5.57 30.16
CA ASP A 494 18.22 -6.11 30.11
C ASP A 494 17.78 -6.38 28.66
N GLY A 495 16.80 -7.24 28.48
CA GLY A 495 16.21 -7.58 27.18
C GLY A 495 15.23 -6.52 26.67
N ILE A 496 14.53 -6.85 25.59
CA ILE A 496 13.43 -6.03 25.07
C ILE A 496 12.44 -6.86 24.25
N CYS A 497 11.21 -6.38 24.13
CA CYS A 497 10.25 -6.82 23.14
C CYS A 497 9.78 -5.63 22.30
N VAL A 498 9.80 -5.78 20.97
CA VAL A 498 9.31 -4.80 20.01
C VAL A 498 8.26 -5.46 19.12
N ILE A 499 7.07 -4.87 19.06
CA ILE A 499 5.95 -5.38 18.29
C ILE A 499 5.59 -4.35 17.22
N LEU A 500 5.62 -4.76 15.95
CA LEU A 500 5.23 -3.93 14.80
C LEU A 500 3.94 -4.48 14.19
N SER A 501 2.86 -3.71 14.27
CA SER A 501 1.55 -4.06 13.71
C SER A 501 1.31 -3.33 12.41
N TYR A 502 0.89 -4.02 11.35
CA TYR A 502 0.61 -3.45 10.03
C TYR A 502 -0.84 -3.72 9.62
N ALA A 503 -1.49 -2.69 9.06
CA ALA A 503 -2.70 -2.89 8.25
C ALA A 503 -2.32 -3.62 6.95
N MET A 504 -2.95 -4.76 6.70
CA MET A 504 -2.93 -5.46 5.41
C MET A 504 -4.34 -5.59 4.89
#